data_AF-A0A2E0IBR6-F1
#
_entry.id   AF-A0A2E0IBR6-F1
#
_cell.length_a   1.000
_cell.length_b   1.000
_cell.length_c   1.000
_cell.angle_alpha   90.00
_cell.angle_beta   90.00
_cell.angle_gamma   90.00
#
_symmetry.space_group_name_H-M   'P 1'
#
loop_
_entity.id
_entity.type
_entity.pdbx_description
1 polymer ?
#
loop_
_entity_poly.entity_id
_entity_poly.type
_entity_poly.pdbx_seq_one_letter_code
_entity_poly.pdbx_strand_id
1 'polypeptide(L)'
;NPTGHKRYMYFLNGNVFLISEPIDDQEATHGNGSTIGFAVESPEQGDAWHEAGINSGGTTCEDPPGMREGMGMKLYLAYLRDPSGNKLCGILNLS
;
A
#
# COMPACT_ATOMS: atom_id res chain seq x y z
N ASN A 1 19.89 -10.65 -0.59
CA ASN A 1 19.28 -11.93 -1.06
C ASN A 1 20.37 -12.73 -1.79
N PRO A 2 20.15 -13.92 -2.39
CA PRO A 2 21.21 -14.67 -3.09
C PRO A 2 21.89 -13.91 -4.25
N THR A 3 21.26 -12.85 -4.76
CA THR A 3 21.79 -11.99 -5.83
C THR A 3 22.52 -10.75 -5.29
N GLY A 4 22.78 -10.66 -3.98
CA GLY A 4 23.45 -9.51 -3.35
C GLY A 4 22.56 -8.28 -3.12
N HIS A 5 21.39 -8.23 -3.74
CA HIS A 5 20.45 -7.11 -3.66
C HIS A 5 19.77 -7.04 -2.29
N LYS A 6 19.49 -5.82 -1.85
CA LYS A 6 18.75 -5.53 -0.62
C LYS A 6 17.29 -5.95 -0.75
N ARG A 7 16.79 -6.62 0.29
CA ARG A 7 15.40 -7.06 0.36
C ARG A 7 14.90 -7.00 1.79
N TYR A 8 13.81 -6.27 1.98
CA TYR A 8 13.03 -6.26 3.22
C TYR A 8 11.84 -7.20 3.07
N MET A 9 11.56 -7.97 4.10
CA MET A 9 10.46 -8.94 4.10
C MET A 9 9.57 -8.68 5.32
N TYR A 10 8.29 -8.50 5.08
CA TYR A 10 7.27 -8.27 6.09
C TYR A 10 6.33 -9.48 6.09
N PHE A 11 6.24 -10.16 7.22
CA PHE A 11 5.39 -11.35 7.40
C PHE A 11 4.25 -11.01 8.35
N LEU A 12 3.01 -11.26 7.93
CA LEU A 12 1.85 -11.02 8.77
C LEU A 12 0.69 -11.95 8.37
N ASN A 13 0.19 -12.73 9.33
CA ASN A 13 -1.00 -13.58 9.18
C ASN A 13 -0.97 -14.48 7.92
N GLY A 14 0.18 -15.09 7.66
CA GLY A 14 0.38 -15.96 6.48
C GLY A 14 0.65 -15.22 5.16
N ASN A 15 0.60 -13.89 5.16
CA ASN A 15 0.97 -13.06 4.01
C ASN A 15 2.44 -12.65 4.07
N VAL A 16 3.03 -12.42 2.90
CA VAL A 16 4.39 -11.90 2.77
C VAL A 16 4.38 -10.70 1.82
N PHE A 17 4.91 -9.57 2.28
CA PHE A 17 5.16 -8.40 1.46
C PHE A 17 6.67 -8.14 1.39
N LEU A 18 7.20 -7.88 0.20
CA LEU A 18 8.63 -7.74 -0.03
C LEU A 18 8.91 -6.41 -0.74
N ILE A 19 9.91 -5.69 -0.24
CA ILE A 19 10.48 -4.53 -0.90
C ILE A 19 11.91 -4.91 -1.29
N SER A 20 12.25 -4.79 -2.57
CA SER A 20 13.52 -5.26 -3.10
C SER A 20 14.13 -4.22 -4.02
N GLU A 21 15.45 -4.11 -4.00
CA GLU A 21 16.17 -3.57 -5.15
C GLU A 21 15.85 -4.45 -6.39
N PRO A 22 15.58 -3.85 -7.56
CA PRO A 22 15.30 -4.57 -8.80
C PRO A 22 16.49 -5.45 -9.20
N ILE A 23 16.22 -6.70 -9.57
CA ILE A 23 17.25 -7.72 -9.86
C ILE A 23 18.03 -7.46 -11.15
N ASP A 24 17.50 -6.60 -12.03
CA ASP A 24 18.09 -6.20 -13.30
C ASP A 24 18.93 -4.91 -13.18
N ASP A 25 19.22 -4.48 -11.95
CA ASP A 25 20.00 -3.29 -11.59
C ASP A 25 19.46 -1.98 -12.20
N GLN A 26 18.21 -1.96 -12.69
CA GLN A 26 17.56 -0.74 -13.16
C GLN A 26 16.90 0.02 -12.00
N GLU A 27 16.55 1.28 -12.26
CA GLU A 27 15.77 2.06 -11.28
C GLU A 27 14.41 1.41 -11.02
N ALA A 28 14.00 1.37 -9.75
CA ALA A 28 12.67 0.91 -9.39
C ALA A 28 11.62 1.86 -10.00
N THR A 29 10.59 1.28 -10.61
CA THR A 29 9.47 2.01 -11.20
C THR A 29 8.14 1.47 -10.68
N HIS A 30 7.12 2.32 -10.70
CA HIS A 30 5.76 1.90 -10.38
C HIS A 30 5.04 1.43 -11.65
N GLY A 31 4.17 0.42 -11.50
CA GLY A 31 3.28 -0.01 -12.58
C GLY A 31 2.04 0.89 -12.67
N ASN A 32 1.81 1.52 -13.83
CA ASN A 32 0.56 2.24 -14.06
C ASN A 32 -0.65 1.27 -13.99
N GLY A 33 -1.71 1.69 -13.30
CA GLY A 33 -2.89 0.85 -13.03
C GLY A 33 -2.69 -0.23 -11.95
N SER A 34 -1.48 -0.40 -11.41
CA SER A 34 -1.23 -1.36 -10.31
C SER A 34 -1.58 -0.76 -8.95
N THR A 35 -2.06 -1.59 -8.03
CA THR A 35 -2.33 -1.22 -6.63
C THR A 35 -2.08 -2.41 -5.72
N ILE A 36 -1.42 -2.18 -4.59
CA ILE A 36 -1.21 -3.19 -3.54
C ILE A 36 -2.14 -2.84 -2.36
N GLY A 37 -3.07 -3.74 -2.05
CA GLY A 37 -4.02 -3.57 -0.95
C GLY A 37 -3.58 -4.29 0.33
N PHE A 38 -3.59 -3.57 1.44
CA PHE A 38 -3.37 -4.08 2.80
C PHE A 38 -4.70 -4.05 3.55
N ALA A 39 -5.13 -5.20 4.06
CA ALA A 39 -6.33 -5.26 4.87
C ALA A 39 -6.14 -4.48 6.19
N VAL A 40 -7.12 -3.66 6.55
CA VAL A 40 -7.24 -3.04 7.87
C VAL A 40 -8.52 -3.52 8.55
N GLU A 41 -8.55 -3.46 9.87
CA GLU A 41 -9.61 -3.98 10.73
C GLU A 41 -10.65 -2.92 11.09
N SER A 42 -10.33 -1.63 10.92
CA SER A 42 -11.26 -0.52 11.16
C SER A 42 -10.93 0.71 10.32
N PRO A 43 -11.88 1.65 10.13
CA PRO A 43 -11.62 2.96 9.52
C PRO A 43 -10.48 3.72 10.21
N GLU A 44 -10.44 3.69 11.54
CA GLU A 44 -9.42 4.38 12.34
C GLU A 44 -8.02 3.78 12.11
N GLN A 45 -7.92 2.45 11.93
CA GLN A 45 -6.65 1.84 11.53
C GLN A 45 -6.24 2.27 10.12
N GLY A 46 -7.21 2.43 9.21
CA GLY A 46 -6.97 2.97 7.88
C GLY A 46 -6.47 4.42 7.89
N ASP A 47 -7.06 5.27 8.72
CA ASP A 47 -6.64 6.67 8.91
C ASP A 47 -5.21 6.71 9.48
N ALA A 48 -4.94 5.94 10.54
CA ALA A 48 -3.62 5.85 11.17
C ALA A 48 -2.55 5.30 10.20
N TRP A 49 -2.92 4.31 9.39
CA TRP A 49 -2.04 3.76 8.35
C TRP A 49 -1.67 4.82 7.31
N HIS A 50 -2.64 5.61 6.87
CA HIS A 50 -2.41 6.70 5.92
C HIS A 50 -1.52 7.79 6.52
N GLU A 51 -1.83 8.26 7.72
CA GLU A 51 -1.05 9.28 8.44
C GLU A 51 0.41 8.83 8.64
N ALA A 52 0.63 7.59 9.09
CA ALA A 52 1.96 7.02 9.26
C ALA A 52 2.74 6.99 7.93
N GLY A 53 2.09 6.65 6.82
CA GLY A 53 2.69 6.66 5.49
C GLY A 53 3.11 8.06 5.04
N ILE A 54 2.26 9.07 5.22
CA ILE A 54 2.59 10.47 4.89
C ILE A 54 3.78 10.96 5.72
N ASN A 55 3.76 10.71 7.04
CA ASN A 55 4.84 11.09 7.94
C ASN A 55 6.17 10.35 7.66
N SER A 56 6.12 9.26 6.90
CA SER A 56 7.29 8.46 6.51
C SER A 56 7.75 8.70 5.05
N GLY A 57 7.28 9.79 4.42
CA GLY A 57 7.70 10.18 3.06
C GLY A 57 6.80 9.68 1.93
N GLY A 58 5.66 9.06 2.26
CA GLY A 58 4.60 8.80 1.29
C GLY A 58 3.88 10.08 0.88
N THR A 59 3.10 10.00 -0.19
CA THR A 59 2.28 11.12 -0.68
C THR A 59 0.83 10.70 -0.83
N THR A 60 -0.09 11.64 -0.59
CA THR A 60 -1.52 11.40 -0.77
C THR A 60 -1.86 11.11 -2.23
N CYS A 61 -2.89 10.30 -2.45
CA CYS A 61 -3.48 10.08 -3.77
C CYS A 61 -4.63 11.07 -4.06
N GLU A 62 -5.50 10.75 -5.03
CA GLU A 62 -6.57 11.62 -5.54
C GLU A 62 -7.53 12.06 -4.44
N ASP A 63 -8.11 11.10 -3.71
CA ASP A 63 -9.06 11.39 -2.63
C ASP A 63 -8.48 11.08 -1.25
N PRO A 64 -8.91 11.80 -0.20
CA PRO A 64 -8.58 11.47 1.17
C PRO A 64 -9.17 10.11 1.59
N PRO A 65 -8.61 9.51 2.66
CA PRO A 65 -9.18 8.31 3.27
C PRO A 65 -10.66 8.45 3.58
N GLY A 66 -11.43 7.38 3.38
CA GLY A 66 -12.83 7.34 3.76
C GLY A 66 -13.67 6.28 3.07
N MET A 67 -14.97 6.32 3.37
CA MET A 67 -15.95 5.39 2.83
C MET A 67 -16.18 5.60 1.33
N ARG A 68 -16.29 4.51 0.58
CA ARG A 68 -16.72 4.44 -0.82
C ARG A 68 -17.75 3.34 -0.96
N GLU A 69 -18.87 3.67 -1.59
CA GLU A 69 -19.99 2.76 -1.79
C GLU A 69 -20.42 2.80 -3.25
N GLY A 70 -20.63 1.62 -3.84
CA GLY A 70 -21.02 1.47 -5.23
C GLY A 70 -20.76 0.07 -5.75
N MET A 71 -21.42 -0.31 -6.85
CA MET A 71 -21.25 -1.63 -7.49
C MET A 71 -21.47 -2.83 -6.55
N GLY A 72 -22.30 -2.67 -5.52
CA GLY A 72 -22.56 -3.71 -4.52
C GLY A 72 -21.50 -3.86 -3.44
N MET A 73 -20.50 -2.96 -3.39
CA MET A 73 -19.43 -2.97 -2.41
C MET A 73 -19.54 -1.75 -1.48
N LYS A 74 -19.20 -1.95 -0.21
CA LYS A 74 -19.01 -0.90 0.78
C LYS A 74 -17.62 -1.04 1.37
N LEU A 75 -16.74 -0.12 1.02
CA LEU A 75 -15.33 -0.17 1.38
C LEU A 75 -14.95 1.10 2.15
N TYR A 76 -14.10 0.97 3.15
CA TYR A 76 -13.25 2.08 3.57
C TYR A 76 -11.92 1.96 2.83
N LEU A 77 -11.44 3.07 2.25
CA LEU A 77 -10.23 3.10 1.44
C LEU A 77 -9.33 4.26 1.89
N ALA A 78 -8.05 3.97 2.06
CA ALA A 78 -6.99 4.94 2.33
C ALA A 78 -5.86 4.74 1.32
N TYR A 79 -5.71 5.63 0.34
CA TYR A 79 -4.70 5.49 -0.71
C TYR A 79 -3.49 6.38 -0.48
N LEU A 80 -2.29 5.85 -0.74
CA LEU A 80 -1.07 6.64 -0.80
C LEU A 80 -0.13 6.12 -1.88
N ARG A 81 0.85 6.93 -2.26
CA ARG A 81 2.03 6.48 -3.01
C ARG A 81 3.22 6.38 -2.07
N ASP A 82 3.95 5.28 -2.17
CA ASP A 82 5.25 5.14 -1.50
C ASP A 82 6.30 6.07 -2.14
N PRO A 83 7.51 6.19 -1.55
CA PRO A 83 8.58 7.01 -2.10
C PRO A 83 9.05 6.64 -3.52
N SER A 84 8.74 5.43 -4.00
CA SER A 84 9.03 4.96 -5.35
C SER A 84 7.83 5.11 -6.31
N GLY A 85 6.73 5.68 -5.84
CA GLY A 85 5.52 5.95 -6.61
C GLY A 85 4.53 4.79 -6.69
N ASN A 86 4.77 3.66 -6.03
CA ASN A 86 3.85 2.53 -6.02
C ASN A 86 2.54 2.92 -5.31
N LYS A 87 1.39 2.65 -5.94
CA LYS A 87 0.08 2.93 -5.34
C LYS A 87 -0.23 1.83 -4.32
N LEU A 88 -0.40 2.22 -3.06
CA LEU A 88 -0.75 1.36 -1.93
C LEU A 88 -2.14 1.74 -1.41
N CYS A 89 -2.84 0.80 -0.79
CA CYS A 89 -4.17 1.02 -0.22
C CYS A 89 -4.34 0.30 1.12
N GLY A 90 -4.69 1.03 2.18
CA GLY A 90 -5.34 0.46 3.36
C GLY A 90 -6.83 0.26 3.03
N ILE A 91 -7.30 -0.99 3.05
CA ILE A 91 -8.66 -1.36 2.65
C ILE A 91 -9.37 -2.13 3.74
N LEU A 92 -10.60 -1.72 4.05
CA LEU A 92 -11.54 -2.48 4.87
C LEU A 92 -12.79 -2.75 4.04
N ASN A 93 -13.12 -4.02 3.89
CA ASN A 93 -14.36 -4.46 3.27
C ASN A 93 -15.45 -4.61 4.34
N LEU A 94 -16.58 -3.93 4.14
CA LEU A 94 -17.73 -3.90 5.04
C LEU A 94 -18.97 -4.58 4.43
N SER A 95 -18.82 -5.19 3.27
CA SER A 95 -19.84 -6.00 2.60
C SER A 95 -19.88 -7.43 3.13
#